data_AF-T5KYM9-F1
#
_entry.id   AF-T5KYM9-F1
#
_cell.length_a   1.000
_cell.length_b   1.000
_cell.length_c   1.000
_cell.angle_alpha   90.00
_cell.angle_beta   90.00
_cell.angle_gamma   90.00
#
_symmetry.space_group_name_H-M   'P 1'
#
loop_
_entity.id
_entity.type
_entity.pdbx_description
1 polymer ?
#
loop_
_entity_poly.entity_id
_entity_poly.type
_entity_poly.pdbx_seq_one_letter_code
_entity_poly.pdbx_strand_id
1 'polypeptide(L)'
;MAHGIERDAGGILGLLELVEEHQEAIEFELIAAGLRWRDIGSDAFTWRDLFVLVRRWQKLPGNALGAAVHGHEVPSWIEQVLAVLVDQVQATNFLLRRGKGARPKRLARWWEKRKQQKFGRDPIPISQFDDWWESAGKR
;
A
#
# COMPACT_ATOMS: atom_id res chain seq x y z
N MET A 1 -2.37 21.62 -22.47
CA MET A 1 -3.35 20.97 -21.58
C MET A 1 -2.65 20.73 -20.25
N ALA A 2 -2.93 21.57 -19.25
CA ALA A 2 -2.25 21.51 -17.97
C ALA A 2 -2.90 20.42 -17.11
N HIS A 3 -2.17 19.35 -16.80
CA HIS A 3 -2.55 18.44 -15.71
C HIS A 3 -2.45 19.22 -14.40
N GLY A 4 -3.60 19.44 -13.76
CA GLY A 4 -3.66 19.98 -12.41
C GLY A 4 -2.93 19.03 -11.47
N ILE A 5 -1.96 19.58 -10.74
CA ILE A 5 -1.39 18.90 -9.59
C ILE A 5 -2.49 18.90 -8.54
N GLU A 6 -3.18 17.77 -8.35
CA GLU A 6 -3.97 17.52 -7.14
C GLU A 6 -3.00 17.62 -5.96
N ARG A 7 -2.99 18.80 -5.33
CA ARG A 7 -2.44 18.93 -3.99
C ARG A 7 -3.47 18.28 -3.09
N ASP A 8 -3.11 17.12 -2.52
CA ASP A 8 -3.80 16.49 -1.40
C ASP A 8 -4.34 17.58 -0.47
N ALA A 9 -5.67 17.74 -0.44
CA ALA A 9 -6.30 18.77 0.37
C ALA A 9 -6.14 18.38 1.85
N GLY A 10 -5.00 18.73 2.44
CA GLY A 10 -4.68 18.39 3.82
C GLY A 10 -5.73 18.92 4.80
N GLY A 11 -6.05 18.14 5.84
CA GLY A 11 -6.99 18.54 6.89
C GLY A 11 -8.38 17.97 6.67
N ILE A 12 -9.42 18.81 6.76
CA ILE A 12 -10.82 18.35 6.74
C ILE A 12 -11.31 17.94 5.35
N LEU A 13 -10.79 18.56 4.28
CA LEU A 13 -11.18 18.19 2.91
C LEU A 13 -10.70 16.78 2.56
N GLY A 14 -9.44 16.45 2.84
CA GLY A 14 -8.93 15.09 2.66
C GLY A 14 -9.53 14.06 3.63
N LEU A 15 -10.17 14.50 4.72
CA LEU A 15 -11.01 13.61 5.52
C LEU A 15 -12.31 13.28 4.79
N LEU A 16 -12.96 14.28 4.18
CA LEU A 16 -14.21 14.08 3.45
C LEU A 16 -14.02 13.18 2.23
N GLU A 17 -12.94 13.39 1.45
CA GLU A 17 -12.58 12.52 0.31
C GLU A 17 -12.39 11.07 0.76
N LEU A 18 -11.65 10.85 1.86
CA LEU A 18 -11.43 9.50 2.39
C LEU A 18 -12.72 8.85 2.90
N VAL A 19 -13.63 9.65 3.47
CA VAL A 19 -14.94 9.17 3.91
C VAL A 19 -15.77 8.73 2.72
N GLU A 20 -15.78 9.50 1.63
CA GLU A 20 -16.49 9.16 0.41
C GLU A 20 -15.94 7.87 -0.22
N GLU A 21 -14.62 7.69 -0.24
CA GLU A 21 -13.98 6.53 -0.85
C GLU A 21 -14.05 5.25 0.01
N HIS A 22 -14.03 5.38 1.35
CA HIS A 22 -13.86 4.25 2.27
C HIS A 22 -14.87 4.23 3.43
N GLN A 23 -16.10 4.71 3.20
CA GLN A 23 -17.13 4.86 4.23
C GLN A 23 -17.34 3.58 5.05
N GLU A 24 -17.52 2.43 4.41
CA GLU A 24 -17.78 1.16 5.09
C GLU A 24 -16.65 0.74 6.03
N ALA A 25 -15.39 0.95 5.60
CA ALA A 25 -14.22 0.61 6.41
C ALA A 25 -14.11 1.54 7.63
N ILE A 26 -14.41 2.84 7.47
CA ILE A 26 -14.43 3.78 8.60
C ILE A 26 -15.57 3.46 9.56
N GLU A 27 -16.75 3.13 9.03
CA GLU A 27 -17.91 2.77 9.86
C GLU A 27 -17.65 1.49 10.66
N PHE A 28 -17.01 0.49 10.05
CA PHE A 28 -16.58 -0.72 10.75
C PHE A 28 -15.64 -0.40 11.92
N GLU A 29 -14.62 0.44 11.71
CA GLU A 29 -13.67 0.83 12.75
C GLU A 29 -14.34 1.63 13.88
N LEU A 30 -15.29 2.51 13.55
CA LEU A 30 -16.09 3.21 14.54
C LEU A 30 -16.91 2.21 15.38
N ILE A 31 -17.56 1.24 14.74
CA ILE A 31 -18.34 0.21 15.44
C ILE A 31 -17.46 -0.62 16.36
N ALA A 32 -16.27 -1.03 15.90
CA ALA A 32 -15.28 -1.76 16.68
C ALA A 32 -14.78 -0.96 17.90
N ALA A 33 -14.68 0.37 17.76
CA ALA A 33 -14.34 1.29 18.85
C ALA A 33 -15.54 1.63 19.76
N GLY A 34 -16.73 1.07 19.52
CA GLY A 34 -17.94 1.37 20.29
C GLY A 34 -18.62 2.70 19.95
N LEU A 35 -18.22 3.34 18.85
CA LEU A 35 -18.76 4.59 18.34
C LEU A 35 -19.75 4.34 17.20
N ARG A 36 -20.53 5.35 16.82
CA ARG A 36 -21.38 5.31 15.62
C ARG A 36 -21.20 6.57 14.79
N TRP A 37 -21.38 6.41 13.48
CA TRP A 37 -21.33 7.52 12.52
C TRP A 37 -22.25 8.69 12.89
N ARG A 38 -23.48 8.37 13.32
CA ARG A 38 -24.49 9.35 13.74
C ARG A 38 -24.11 10.22 14.95
N ASP A 39 -23.09 9.83 15.72
CA ASP A 39 -22.68 10.55 16.93
C ASP A 39 -21.65 11.65 16.63
N ILE A 40 -21.14 11.71 15.37
CA ILE A 40 -20.15 12.70 14.93
C ILE A 40 -20.76 14.10 14.95
N GLY A 41 -20.04 15.04 15.57
CA GLY A 41 -20.44 16.44 15.71
C GLY A 41 -21.15 16.74 17.04
N SER A 42 -21.26 15.76 17.92
CA SER A 42 -21.68 15.98 19.32
C SER A 42 -20.52 16.48 20.19
N ASP A 43 -20.83 17.00 21.38
CA ASP A 43 -19.83 17.41 22.37
C ASP A 43 -18.94 16.23 22.82
N ALA A 44 -19.47 15.01 22.77
CA ALA A 44 -18.75 13.80 23.17
C ALA A 44 -17.91 13.19 22.05
N PHE A 45 -18.25 13.48 20.78
CA PHE A 45 -17.54 12.94 19.62
C PHE A 45 -17.54 13.93 18.46
N THR A 46 -16.47 14.71 18.36
CA THR A 46 -16.34 15.81 17.41
C THR A 46 -15.75 15.36 16.07
N TRP A 47 -15.88 16.19 15.04
CA TRP A 47 -15.17 16.01 13.77
C TRP A 47 -13.65 15.93 13.93
N ARG A 48 -13.09 16.59 14.96
CA ARG A 48 -11.67 16.54 15.26
C ARG A 48 -11.26 15.16 15.78
N ASP A 49 -12.12 14.51 16.56
CA ASP A 49 -11.90 13.16 17.09
C ASP A 49 -11.91 12.14 15.98
N LEU A 50 -12.90 12.21 15.09
CA LEU A 50 -12.94 11.39 13.87
C LEU A 50 -11.65 11.54 13.06
N PHE A 51 -11.18 12.78 12.85
CA PHE A 51 -9.93 13.02 12.13
C PHE A 51 -8.71 12.36 12.81
N VAL A 52 -8.61 12.39 14.15
CA VAL A 52 -7.53 11.69 14.87
C VAL A 52 -7.59 10.19 14.61
N LEU A 53 -8.77 9.59 14.78
CA LEU A 53 -8.98 8.15 14.65
C LEU A 53 -8.62 7.68 13.24
N VAL A 54 -9.19 8.33 12.23
CA VAL A 54 -8.95 8.03 10.82
C VAL A 54 -7.46 8.13 10.48
N ARG A 55 -6.78 9.20 10.90
CA ARG A 55 -5.32 9.36 10.71
C ARG A 55 -4.50 8.27 11.39
N ARG A 56 -4.99 7.74 12.51
CA ARG A 56 -4.32 6.68 13.25
C ARG A 56 -4.54 5.32 12.61
N TRP A 57 -5.77 4.99 12.22
CA TRP A 57 -6.13 3.72 11.58
C TRP A 57 -5.39 3.49 10.26
N GLN A 58 -5.23 4.53 9.43
CA GLN A 58 -4.41 4.46 8.20
C GLN A 58 -2.97 3.93 8.41
N LYS A 59 -2.44 4.04 9.63
CA LYS A 59 -1.06 3.67 9.99
C LYS A 59 -0.99 2.43 10.87
N LEU A 60 -2.11 1.99 11.45
CA LEU A 60 -2.13 0.82 12.31
C LEU A 60 -2.26 -0.44 11.45
N PRO A 61 -1.65 -1.56 11.87
CA PRO A 61 -1.88 -2.85 11.25
C PRO A 61 -3.24 -3.43 11.66
N GLY A 62 -3.76 -4.36 10.86
CA GLY A 62 -4.91 -5.21 11.23
C GLY A 62 -6.25 -4.50 11.38
N ASN A 63 -6.42 -3.30 10.80
CA ASN A 63 -7.70 -2.59 10.77
C ASN A 63 -8.22 -2.45 9.34
N ALA A 64 -9.55 -2.35 9.21
CA ALA A 64 -10.26 -2.33 7.93
C ALA A 64 -9.89 -1.12 7.08
N LEU A 65 -9.75 0.07 7.70
CA LEU A 65 -9.42 1.28 6.97
C LEU A 65 -8.00 1.22 6.37
N GLY A 66 -7.02 0.76 7.15
CA GLY A 66 -5.66 0.56 6.67
C GLY A 66 -5.63 -0.41 5.48
N ALA A 67 -6.36 -1.52 5.58
CA ALA A 67 -6.43 -2.48 4.48
C ALA A 67 -7.08 -1.88 3.21
N ALA A 68 -8.15 -1.11 3.36
CA ALA A 68 -8.85 -0.45 2.25
C ALA A 68 -7.95 0.58 1.54
N VAL A 69 -7.32 1.48 2.30
CA VAL A 69 -6.48 2.56 1.77
C VAL A 69 -5.24 2.04 1.04
N HIS A 70 -4.60 1.00 1.57
CA HIS A 70 -3.37 0.46 0.98
C HIS A 70 -3.63 -0.64 -0.05
N GLY A 71 -4.89 -1.11 -0.18
CA GLY A 71 -5.29 -2.22 -1.04
C GLY A 71 -4.79 -3.60 -0.59
N HIS A 72 -4.20 -3.67 0.61
CA HIS A 72 -3.70 -4.88 1.25
C HIS A 72 -3.58 -4.65 2.76
N GLU A 73 -3.59 -5.72 3.56
CA GLU A 73 -3.38 -5.61 4.99
C GLU A 73 -2.06 -4.92 5.33
N VAL A 74 -2.14 -3.91 6.20
CA VAL A 74 -0.96 -3.19 6.67
C VAL A 74 -0.21 -4.10 7.64
N PRO A 75 1.07 -4.45 7.36
CA PRO A 75 1.87 -5.25 8.27
C PRO A 75 2.14 -4.53 9.57
N SER A 76 2.04 -5.24 10.67
CA SER A 76 2.64 -4.82 11.92
C SER A 76 4.17 -4.77 11.81
N TRP A 77 4.80 -3.93 12.63
CA TRP A 77 6.26 -3.91 12.74
C TRP A 77 6.84 -5.30 13.05
N ILE A 78 6.16 -6.07 13.89
CA ILE A 78 6.58 -7.41 14.29
C ILE A 78 6.60 -8.34 13.08
N GLU A 79 5.54 -8.35 12.24
CA GLU A 79 5.51 -9.14 11.02
C GLU A 79 6.63 -8.77 10.05
N GLN A 80 6.94 -7.48 9.92
CA GLN A 80 8.05 -7.04 9.08
C GLN A 80 9.39 -7.59 9.57
N VAL A 81 9.65 -7.50 10.88
CA VAL A 81 10.87 -8.02 11.52
C VAL A 81 10.94 -9.55 11.38
N LEU A 82 9.84 -10.26 11.64
CA LEU A 82 9.77 -11.72 11.49
C LEU A 82 10.06 -12.14 10.06
N ALA A 83 9.51 -11.43 9.08
CA ALA A 83 9.73 -11.75 7.68
C ALA A 83 11.21 -11.55 7.29
N VAL A 84 11.89 -10.55 7.86
CA VAL A 84 13.36 -10.36 7.71
C VAL A 84 14.12 -11.49 8.39
N LEU A 85 13.74 -11.86 9.60
CA LEU A 85 14.38 -12.95 10.35
C LEU A 85 14.28 -14.28 9.60
N VAL A 86 13.12 -14.60 9.03
CA VAL A 86 12.93 -15.82 8.21
C VAL A 86 13.89 -15.82 7.01
N ASP A 87 14.03 -14.70 6.30
CA ASP A 87 14.96 -14.59 5.17
C ASP A 87 16.42 -14.83 5.62
N GLN A 88 16.82 -14.27 6.77
CA GLN A 88 18.17 -14.43 7.32
C GLN A 88 18.44 -15.87 7.76
N VAL A 89 17.47 -16.54 8.40
CA VAL A 89 17.59 -17.94 8.81
C VAL A 89 17.72 -18.86 7.59
N GLN A 90 16.92 -18.63 6.54
CA GLN A 90 17.02 -19.40 5.31
C GLN A 90 18.39 -19.21 4.63
N ALA A 91 18.87 -17.96 4.53
CA ALA A 91 20.19 -17.66 3.99
C ALA A 91 21.32 -18.32 4.81
N THR A 92 21.22 -18.24 6.14
CA THR A 92 22.20 -18.86 7.05
C THR A 92 22.23 -20.38 6.88
N ASN A 93 21.08 -21.03 6.82
CA ASN A 93 20.99 -22.48 6.57
C ASN A 93 21.61 -22.87 5.22
N PHE A 94 21.37 -22.08 4.17
CA PHE A 94 22.01 -22.30 2.86
C PHE A 94 23.54 -22.20 2.91
N LEU A 95 24.09 -21.24 3.64
CA LEU A 95 25.52 -21.09 3.85
C LEU A 95 26.12 -22.25 4.67
N LEU A 96 25.44 -22.69 5.73
CA LEU A 96 25.84 -23.85 6.53
C LEU A 96 25.88 -25.13 5.70
N ARG A 97 24.99 -25.26 4.71
CA ARG A 97 24.99 -26.34 3.70
C ARG A 97 26.06 -26.14 2.61
N ARG A 98 26.98 -25.18 2.77
CA ARG A 98 28.02 -24.81 1.81
C ARG A 98 27.45 -24.49 0.42
N GLY A 99 26.28 -23.87 0.37
CA GLY A 99 25.61 -23.49 -0.87
C GLY A 99 25.03 -24.66 -1.67
N LYS A 100 24.87 -25.85 -1.07
CA LYS A 100 24.23 -27.00 -1.73
C LYS A 100 22.70 -26.83 -1.76
N GLY A 101 22.12 -27.01 -2.94
CA GLY A 101 20.67 -26.98 -3.18
C GLY A 101 20.18 -25.65 -3.77
N ALA A 102 18.87 -25.47 -3.81
CA ALA A 102 18.27 -24.23 -4.30
C ALA A 102 18.56 -23.07 -3.33
N ARG A 103 19.06 -21.95 -3.85
CA ARG A 103 19.22 -20.73 -3.07
C ARG A 103 17.83 -20.24 -2.62
N PRO A 104 17.61 -19.98 -1.32
CA PRO A 104 16.32 -19.54 -0.83
C PRO A 104 15.93 -18.20 -1.47
N LYS A 105 14.66 -18.10 -1.87
CA LYS A 105 14.07 -16.85 -2.33
C LYS A 105 13.56 -16.09 -1.12
N ARG A 106 13.76 -14.78 -1.10
CA ARG A 106 13.16 -13.91 -0.07
C ARG A 106 11.65 -14.03 -0.12
N LEU A 107 11.01 -14.02 1.05
CA LEU A 107 9.56 -13.93 1.12
C LEU A 107 9.10 -12.64 0.43
N ALA A 108 8.09 -12.74 -0.43
CA ALA A 108 7.50 -11.58 -1.07
C ALA A 108 6.88 -10.68 0.01
N ARG A 109 7.30 -9.41 0.05
CA ARG A 109 6.73 -8.44 0.98
C ARG A 109 5.52 -7.80 0.32
N TRP A 110 4.39 -7.79 1.01
CA TRP A 110 3.17 -7.14 0.51
C TRP A 110 3.33 -5.60 0.42
N TRP A 111 4.26 -5.00 1.17
CA TRP A 111 4.59 -3.56 1.11
C TRP A 111 5.66 -3.21 0.07
N GLU A 112 6.36 -4.19 -0.51
CA GLU A 112 7.26 -3.92 -1.62
C GLU A 112 6.40 -3.72 -2.86
N LYS A 113 6.40 -2.50 -3.42
CA LYS A 113 5.78 -2.24 -4.73
C LYS A 113 6.33 -3.27 -5.71
N ARG A 114 5.44 -3.95 -6.45
CA ARG A 114 5.87 -4.82 -7.55
C ARG A 114 6.84 -4.02 -8.40
N LYS A 115 8.06 -4.53 -8.58
CA LYS A 115 9.03 -3.90 -9.48
C LYS A 115 8.31 -3.71 -10.80
N GLN A 116 8.13 -2.45 -11.22
CA GLN A 116 7.58 -2.19 -12.54
C GLN A 116 8.40 -2.99 -13.54
N GLN A 117 7.71 -3.76 -14.38
CA GLN A 117 8.35 -4.45 -15.47
C GLN A 117 8.98 -3.37 -16.34
N LYS A 118 10.31 -3.26 -16.31
CA LYS A 118 11.03 -2.37 -17.22
C LYS A 118 10.79 -2.89 -18.64
N PHE A 119 9.95 -2.20 -19.39
CA PHE A 119 9.85 -2.39 -20.83
C PHE A 119 11.02 -1.67 -21.48
N GLY A 120 11.87 -2.43 -22.18
CA GLY A 120 13.05 -1.89 -22.85
C GLY A 120 14.22 -1.65 -21.90
N ARG A 121 15.41 -2.10 -22.29
CA ARG A 121 16.67 -1.84 -21.59
C ARG A 121 17.46 -0.72 -22.26
N ASP A 122 17.26 -0.54 -23.57
CA ASP A 122 17.97 0.41 -24.41
C ASP A 122 16.97 1.34 -25.13
N PRO A 123 17.28 2.64 -25.28
CA PRO A 123 16.50 3.53 -26.11
C PRO A 123 16.52 3.03 -27.55
N ILE A 124 15.34 2.92 -28.17
CA ILE A 124 15.22 2.57 -29.59
C ILE A 124 15.77 3.78 -30.38
N PRO A 125 16.80 3.61 -31.23
CA PRO A 125 17.25 4.67 -32.12
C PRO A 125 16.09 5.14 -32.99
N ILE A 126 16.01 6.44 -33.29
CA ILE A 126 14.86 6.99 -34.03
C ILE A 126 14.67 6.32 -35.41
N SER A 127 15.75 5.80 -35.99
CA SER A 127 15.73 5.05 -37.25
C SER A 127 15.06 3.68 -37.16
N GLN A 128 14.83 3.15 -35.96
CA GLN A 128 14.21 1.84 -35.72
C GLN A 128 12.83 1.97 -35.05
N PHE A 129 12.35 3.20 -34.84
CA PHE A 129 11.07 3.44 -34.17
C PHE A 129 9.88 2.93 -34.99
N ASP A 130 9.86 3.24 -36.29
CA ASP A 130 8.76 2.89 -37.19
C ASP A 130 8.59 1.36 -37.28
N ASP A 131 9.70 0.63 -37.46
CA ASP A 131 9.70 -0.84 -37.52
C ASP A 131 9.19 -1.48 -36.21
N TRP A 132 9.57 -0.91 -35.07
CA TRP A 132 9.11 -1.38 -33.77
C TRP A 132 7.62 -1.10 -33.56
N TRP A 133 7.15 0.10 -33.90
CA TRP A 133 5.76 0.52 -33.74
C TRP A 133 4.81 -0.35 -34.58
N GLU A 134 5.16 -0.62 -35.83
CA GLU A 134 4.43 -1.52 -36.73
C GLU A 134 4.42 -2.97 -36.25
N SER A 135 5.49 -3.41 -35.57
CA SER A 135 5.56 -4.75 -34.97
C SER A 135 4.69 -4.89 -33.71
N ALA A 136 4.52 -3.79 -32.96
CA ALA A 136 3.78 -3.78 -31.69
C ALA A 136 2.25 -3.80 -31.89
N GLY A 137 1.74 -3.29 -33.02
CA GLY A 137 0.31 -3.31 -33.36
C GLY A 137 -0.22 -4.64 -33.90
N LYS A 138 0.64 -5.65 -34.14
CA LYS A 138 0.26 -6.96 -34.71
C LYS A 138 -0.03 -8.05 -33.67
N ARG A 139 -0.45 -7.69 -32.45
CA ARG A 139 -0.89 -8.65 -31.43
C ARG A 139 -2.38 -8.53 -31.14
#